data_AF-A0AAN8IGQ4-F1
#
_entry.id   AF-A0AAN8IGQ4-F1
#
_cell.length_a   1.000
_cell.length_b   1.000
_cell.length_c   1.000
_cell.angle_alpha   90.00
_cell.angle_beta   90.00
_cell.angle_gamma   90.00
#
_symmetry.space_group_name_H-M   'P 1'
#
loop_
_entity.id
_entity.type
_entity.pdbx_description
1 polymer ?
#
loop_
_entity_poly.entity_id
_entity_poly.type
_entity_poly.pdbx_seq_one_letter_code
_entity_poly.pdbx_strand_id
1 'polypeptide(L)'
;MDEDFEDLPEVTSYHRQPKKNKNKNSKSSNGYYPWFLNVGRPKFFQLYGRQYNPDVEDDKMLITEMWKAERDPYVREYKMLRGKLKGVFGALNIDEIEIEGSTRSAIRTSNDNRPPNFPLPVRACLPSFASYGSLDRHQRTVTGERDMLDRLRFFDAQKTDFASVSLQVVAVFPYTVALSTSGEVLVYPAEIAVTHYNLENGVTASFSKLINFYPKLFYGTGVPPWDQDNVESQATSLDVSLKEPQGVSPSEVWRLLMERRNYRSITICDENDIWLVDRALHFLACTAGHEELAVHRELMDAIVTAQDLIAALASHHDRVSEDSVQKILTRERINQEFKVGLFEI
;
A
#
# COMPACT_ATOMS: atom_id res chain seq x y z
N MET A 1 77.40 28.11 -45.13
CA MET A 1 76.73 27.56 -43.95
C MET A 1 75.27 27.58 -44.30
N ASP A 2 74.90 26.48 -44.91
CA ASP A 2 73.61 26.19 -45.51
C ASP A 2 72.65 25.81 -44.39
N GLU A 3 71.51 26.50 -44.31
CA GLU A 3 70.41 26.09 -43.44
C GLU A 3 69.28 25.57 -44.34
N ASP A 4 69.15 24.25 -44.31
CA ASP A 4 68.14 23.45 -44.98
C ASP A 4 66.75 23.73 -44.40
N PHE A 5 65.80 24.00 -45.30
CA PHE A 5 64.37 24.13 -45.03
C PHE A 5 63.76 22.73 -45.00
N GLU A 6 63.47 22.20 -43.80
CA GLU A 6 62.77 20.91 -43.65
C GLU A 6 61.24 21.07 -43.82
N ASP A 7 60.69 20.15 -44.62
CA ASP A 7 59.29 19.98 -44.98
C ASP A 7 58.36 19.75 -43.76
N LEU A 8 57.22 20.46 -43.75
CA LEU A 8 56.11 20.18 -42.84
C LEU A 8 55.19 19.09 -43.43
N PRO A 9 54.85 18.02 -42.69
CA PRO A 9 53.88 17.04 -43.17
C PRO A 9 52.42 17.47 -42.96
N GLU A 10 51.63 17.03 -43.92
CA GLU A 10 50.21 17.25 -44.16
C GLU A 10 49.29 16.75 -43.03
N VAL A 11 48.29 17.56 -42.67
CA VAL A 11 47.29 17.25 -41.64
C VAL A 11 46.29 16.23 -42.18
N THR A 12 46.44 14.97 -41.80
CA THR A 12 45.41 13.94 -42.07
C THR A 12 44.25 14.05 -41.07
N SER A 13 43.09 14.45 -41.60
CA SER A 13 41.78 14.47 -40.96
C SER A 13 41.34 13.06 -40.53
N TYR A 14 41.19 12.84 -39.21
CA TYR A 14 40.65 11.59 -38.66
C TYR A 14 39.11 11.62 -38.68
N HIS A 15 38.52 10.88 -39.62
CA HIS A 15 37.09 10.57 -39.64
C HIS A 15 36.73 9.63 -38.48
N ARG A 16 36.05 10.15 -37.44
CA ARG A 16 35.44 9.35 -36.36
C ARG A 16 34.29 8.50 -36.92
N GLN A 17 34.49 7.19 -36.96
CA GLN A 17 33.41 6.22 -37.17
C GLN A 17 32.43 6.25 -35.98
N PRO A 18 31.11 6.25 -36.20
CA PRO A 18 30.11 6.19 -35.12
C PRO A 18 30.19 4.84 -34.41
N LYS A 19 30.38 4.88 -33.09
CA LYS A 19 30.33 3.70 -32.22
C LYS A 19 28.92 3.11 -32.26
N LYS A 20 28.79 1.90 -32.81
CA LYS A 20 27.56 1.09 -32.72
C LYS A 20 27.20 0.89 -31.25
N ASN A 21 26.08 1.48 -30.83
CA ASN A 21 25.47 1.26 -29.52
C ASN A 21 25.18 -0.23 -29.34
N LYS A 22 25.93 -0.89 -28.46
CA LYS A 22 25.58 -2.21 -27.94
C LYS A 22 24.34 -2.02 -27.06
N ASN A 23 23.17 -2.43 -27.55
CA ASN A 23 21.96 -2.58 -26.75
C ASN A 23 22.32 -3.34 -25.47
N LYS A 24 22.27 -2.64 -24.33
CA LYS A 24 22.34 -3.28 -23.01
C LYS A 24 21.05 -4.08 -22.86
N ASN A 25 21.13 -5.38 -23.13
CA ASN A 25 20.08 -6.32 -22.76
C ASN A 25 19.78 -6.12 -21.27
N SER A 26 18.62 -5.59 -20.96
CA SER A 26 18.10 -5.51 -19.60
C SER A 26 18.17 -6.92 -19.02
N LYS A 27 18.93 -7.07 -17.93
CA LYS A 27 19.04 -8.35 -17.22
C LYS A 27 17.63 -8.72 -16.79
N SER A 28 17.03 -9.69 -17.48
CA SER A 28 15.80 -10.35 -17.09
C SER A 28 15.95 -10.77 -15.63
N SER A 29 15.32 -10.02 -14.72
CA SER A 29 15.21 -10.37 -13.30
C SER A 29 14.74 -11.82 -13.21
N ASN A 30 15.60 -12.70 -12.70
CA ASN A 30 15.29 -14.11 -12.55
C ASN A 30 14.22 -14.22 -11.46
N GLY A 31 12.98 -14.55 -11.83
CA GLY A 31 11.83 -14.68 -10.92
C GLY A 31 11.99 -15.74 -9.81
N TYR A 32 13.12 -16.45 -9.79
CA TYR A 32 13.48 -17.43 -8.78
C TYR A 32 13.40 -16.91 -7.35
N TYR A 33 13.98 -15.73 -7.06
CA TYR A 33 14.06 -15.26 -5.67
C TYR A 33 12.68 -14.88 -5.10
N PRO A 34 11.82 -14.14 -5.81
CA PRO A 34 10.43 -13.95 -5.40
C PRO A 34 9.64 -15.25 -5.25
N TRP A 35 9.82 -16.22 -6.16
CA TRP A 35 9.19 -17.54 -6.03
C TRP A 35 9.68 -18.28 -4.78
N PHE A 36 10.99 -18.28 -4.54
CA PHE A 36 11.59 -18.98 -3.41
C PHE A 36 11.04 -18.48 -2.08
N LEU A 37 10.90 -17.16 -1.91
CA LEU A 37 10.36 -16.58 -0.68
C LEU A 37 8.88 -16.91 -0.48
N ASN A 38 8.06 -16.76 -1.52
CA ASN A 38 6.60 -16.83 -1.39
C ASN A 38 6.03 -18.25 -1.52
N VAL A 39 6.68 -19.10 -2.31
CA VAL A 39 6.18 -20.44 -2.68
C VAL A 39 7.18 -21.52 -2.30
N GLY A 40 8.43 -21.36 -2.75
CA GLY A 40 9.46 -22.38 -2.61
C GLY A 40 9.71 -22.78 -1.16
N ARG A 41 9.95 -21.80 -0.27
CA ARG A 41 10.30 -22.05 1.13
C ARG A 41 9.15 -22.65 1.95
N PRO A 42 7.90 -22.15 1.91
CA PRO A 42 6.77 -22.80 2.56
C PRO A 42 6.53 -24.23 2.04
N LYS A 43 6.59 -24.43 0.73
CA LYS A 43 6.35 -25.73 0.10
C LYS A 43 7.45 -26.73 0.41
N PHE A 44 8.71 -26.27 0.50
CA PHE A 44 9.84 -27.09 0.91
C PHE A 44 9.62 -27.65 2.32
N PHE A 45 9.20 -26.79 3.26
CA PHE A 45 8.88 -27.22 4.63
C PHE A 45 7.73 -28.24 4.65
N GLN A 46 6.69 -28.03 3.84
CA GLN A 46 5.55 -28.94 3.75
C GLN A 46 5.93 -30.32 3.20
N LEU A 47 6.80 -30.38 2.19
CA LEU A 47 7.19 -31.63 1.54
C LEU A 47 8.22 -32.43 2.33
N TYR A 48 9.19 -31.75 2.96
CA TYR A 48 10.34 -32.40 3.58
C TYR A 48 10.33 -32.34 5.12
N GLY A 49 9.35 -31.67 5.73
CA GLY A 49 9.22 -31.56 7.18
C GLY A 49 10.36 -30.81 7.88
N ARG A 50 11.18 -30.07 7.13
CA ARG A 50 12.35 -29.32 7.64
C ARG A 50 12.51 -27.98 6.94
N GLN A 51 13.13 -27.03 7.61
CA GLN A 51 13.46 -25.72 7.03
C GLN A 51 14.59 -25.87 6.02
N TYR A 52 14.50 -25.17 4.88
CA TYR A 52 15.58 -25.10 3.90
C TYR A 52 16.86 -24.55 4.52
N ASN A 53 17.97 -25.27 4.38
CA ASN A 53 19.29 -24.83 4.78
C ASN A 53 20.20 -24.62 3.55
N PRO A 54 20.64 -23.37 3.28
CA PRO A 54 21.50 -23.08 2.13
C PRO A 54 22.91 -23.69 2.23
N ASP A 55 23.32 -24.21 3.39
CA ASP A 55 24.60 -24.89 3.55
C ASP A 55 24.52 -26.41 3.25
N VAL A 56 23.31 -26.95 3.08
CA VAL A 56 23.06 -28.35 2.76
C VAL A 56 22.85 -28.50 1.25
N GLU A 57 23.75 -29.20 0.57
CA GLU A 57 23.71 -29.32 -0.89
C GLU A 57 22.45 -30.05 -1.40
N ASP A 58 21.96 -31.02 -0.63
CA ASP A 58 20.69 -31.72 -0.89
C ASP A 58 19.49 -30.75 -0.94
N ASP A 59 19.39 -29.83 0.03
CA ASP A 59 18.33 -28.83 0.08
C ASP A 59 18.37 -27.88 -1.14
N LYS A 60 19.58 -27.51 -1.59
CA LYS A 60 19.76 -26.71 -2.82
C LYS A 60 19.29 -27.45 -4.07
N MET A 61 19.57 -28.75 -4.16
CA MET A 61 19.13 -29.57 -5.30
C MET A 61 17.60 -29.67 -5.29
N LEU A 62 17.00 -30.03 -4.16
CA LEU A 62 15.55 -30.18 -4.00
C LEU A 62 14.80 -28.88 -4.32
N ILE A 63 15.25 -27.73 -3.81
CA ILE A 63 14.60 -26.44 -4.11
C ILE A 63 14.77 -26.05 -5.59
N THR A 64 15.91 -26.40 -6.19
CA THR A 64 16.16 -26.15 -7.62
C THR A 64 15.27 -27.02 -8.51
N GLU A 65 15.04 -28.27 -8.15
CA GLU A 65 14.11 -29.17 -8.84
C GLU A 65 12.67 -28.67 -8.73
N MET A 66 12.25 -28.24 -7.53
CA MET A 66 10.95 -27.61 -7.31
C MET A 66 10.78 -26.38 -8.21
N TRP A 67 11.79 -25.51 -8.29
CA TRP A 67 11.74 -24.35 -9.19
C TRP A 67 11.60 -24.75 -10.64
N LYS A 68 12.37 -25.73 -11.12
CA LYS A 68 12.29 -26.19 -12.52
C LYS A 68 10.89 -26.69 -12.87
N ALA A 69 10.22 -27.39 -11.94
CA ALA A 69 8.86 -27.88 -12.14
C ALA A 69 7.81 -26.76 -12.17
N GLU A 70 8.01 -25.68 -11.39
CA GLU A 70 7.01 -24.63 -11.19
C GLU A 70 7.29 -23.31 -11.93
N ARG A 71 8.47 -23.18 -12.54
CA ARG A 71 8.94 -21.94 -13.15
C ARG A 71 7.94 -21.41 -14.17
N ASP A 72 7.48 -22.25 -15.09
CA ASP A 72 6.64 -21.80 -16.20
C ASP A 72 5.24 -21.34 -15.75
N PRO A 73 4.51 -22.09 -14.90
CA PRO A 73 3.28 -21.61 -14.28
C PRO A 73 3.47 -20.31 -13.48
N TYR A 74 4.49 -20.26 -12.62
CA TYR A 74 4.73 -19.12 -11.75
C TYR A 74 5.09 -17.86 -12.55
N VAL A 75 5.98 -17.97 -13.55
CA VAL A 75 6.36 -16.84 -14.40
C VAL A 75 5.15 -16.32 -15.21
N ARG A 76 4.26 -17.21 -15.66
CA ARG A 76 3.04 -16.82 -16.37
C ARG A 76 2.09 -16.04 -15.45
N GLU A 77 1.81 -16.57 -14.26
CA GLU A 77 0.93 -15.95 -13.28
C GLU A 77 1.52 -14.62 -12.76
N TYR A 78 2.80 -14.60 -12.44
CA TYR A 78 3.53 -13.42 -11.99
C TYR A 78 3.52 -12.30 -13.04
N LYS A 79 3.68 -12.64 -14.33
CA LYS A 79 3.55 -11.65 -15.42
C LYS A 79 2.12 -11.12 -15.55
N MET A 80 1.11 -11.95 -15.37
CA MET A 80 -0.30 -11.51 -15.41
C MET A 80 -0.63 -10.59 -14.23
N LEU A 81 -0.20 -10.95 -13.01
CA LEU A 81 -0.36 -10.12 -11.81
C LEU A 81 0.36 -8.78 -11.99
N ARG A 82 1.62 -8.79 -12.43
CA ARG A 82 2.39 -7.56 -12.67
C ARG A 82 1.75 -6.68 -13.76
N GLY A 83 1.19 -7.29 -14.81
CA GLY A 83 0.45 -6.57 -15.85
C GLY A 83 -0.80 -5.87 -15.30
N LYS A 84 -1.56 -6.53 -14.41
CA LYS A 84 -2.73 -5.94 -13.75
C LYS A 84 -2.35 -4.81 -12.77
N LEU A 85 -1.28 -5.00 -12.01
CA LEU A 85 -0.79 -4.03 -11.02
C LEU A 85 -0.18 -2.78 -11.67
N LYS A 86 0.40 -2.90 -12.87
CA LYS A 86 0.91 -1.74 -13.61
C LYS A 86 -0.20 -0.73 -13.93
N GLY A 87 -1.46 -1.16 -14.02
CA GLY A 87 -2.61 -0.27 -14.14
C GLY A 87 -2.99 0.46 -12.84
N VAL A 88 -2.75 -0.16 -11.67
CA VAL A 88 -3.07 0.41 -10.36
C VAL A 88 -1.99 1.39 -9.90
N PHE A 89 -0.71 1.05 -10.09
CA PHE A 89 0.42 1.94 -9.73
C PHE A 89 0.76 2.97 -10.80
N GLY A 90 0.35 2.76 -12.07
CA GLY A 90 0.48 3.77 -13.12
C GLY A 90 -0.29 5.05 -12.83
N ALA A 91 -1.34 4.99 -12.00
CA ALA A 91 -2.07 6.15 -11.52
C ALA A 91 -1.28 6.99 -10.50
N LEU A 92 -0.21 6.43 -9.91
CA LEU A 92 0.62 7.06 -8.87
C LEU A 92 1.97 7.59 -9.39
N ASN A 93 2.28 7.46 -10.69
CA ASN A 93 3.50 8.00 -11.33
C ASN A 93 4.85 7.55 -10.69
N ILE A 94 4.96 6.32 -10.17
CA ILE A 94 6.16 5.80 -9.46
C ILE A 94 7.16 5.07 -10.41
N ASP A 95 7.05 5.25 -11.73
CA ASP A 95 7.90 4.54 -12.71
C ASP A 95 9.15 5.38 -13.06
N GLU A 96 10.27 5.17 -12.35
CA GLU A 96 11.69 5.31 -12.79
C GLU A 96 12.63 5.91 -11.71
N ILE A 97 13.34 5.05 -10.97
CA ILE A 97 14.53 5.44 -10.19
C ILE A 97 15.64 4.40 -10.41
N GLU A 98 16.75 4.83 -11.03
CA GLU A 98 17.97 4.03 -11.22
C GLU A 98 18.81 3.92 -9.92
N ILE A 99 19.64 2.86 -9.82
CA ILE A 99 20.16 2.31 -8.54
C ILE A 99 21.70 2.29 -8.48
N GLU A 100 22.29 2.76 -7.36
CA GLU A 100 23.58 2.30 -6.81
C GLU A 100 23.56 2.07 -5.26
N GLY A 101 24.28 1.04 -4.77
CA GLY A 101 24.77 0.71 -3.40
C GLY A 101 23.76 0.54 -2.22
N SER A 102 24.10 0.05 -1.01
CA SER A 102 24.93 -1.04 -0.43
C SER A 102 24.38 -1.29 1.00
N THR A 103 24.23 -2.53 1.50
CA THR A 103 23.51 -2.86 2.75
C THR A 103 24.41 -3.29 3.92
N ARG A 104 24.28 -2.63 5.09
CA ARG A 104 24.74 -3.13 6.42
C ARG A 104 23.65 -2.90 7.48
N SER A 105 23.46 -3.87 8.37
CA SER A 105 22.38 -3.96 9.38
C SER A 105 22.80 -3.50 10.78
N ALA A 106 21.87 -2.89 11.55
CA ALA A 106 22.07 -2.37 12.91
C ALA A 106 21.26 -3.14 13.99
N ILE A 107 21.75 -3.13 15.24
CA ILE A 107 21.30 -3.91 16.41
C ILE A 107 20.32 -3.09 17.30
N ARG A 108 19.33 -3.75 17.95
CA ARG A 108 18.27 -3.18 18.83
C ARG A 108 18.63 -3.11 20.33
N THR A 109 17.99 -2.21 21.08
CA THR A 109 18.04 -2.07 22.57
C THR A 109 16.64 -2.18 23.21
N SER A 110 16.55 -2.35 24.55
CA SER A 110 15.35 -2.80 25.30
C SER A 110 14.27 -1.76 25.62
N ASN A 111 14.47 -0.47 25.32
CA ASN A 111 13.46 0.59 25.54
C ASN A 111 12.74 0.97 24.24
N ASP A 112 12.73 0.05 23.28
CA ASP A 112 12.26 0.29 21.94
C ASP A 112 10.78 -0.09 21.79
N ASN A 113 9.89 0.87 22.04
CA ASN A 113 8.45 0.73 21.76
C ASN A 113 8.11 0.89 20.27
N ARG A 114 9.09 0.92 19.35
CA ARG A 114 8.84 1.03 17.90
C ARG A 114 8.24 -0.28 17.36
N PRO A 115 7.43 -0.23 16.28
CA PRO A 115 6.98 -1.43 15.58
C PRO A 115 8.17 -2.36 15.24
N PRO A 116 7.99 -3.69 15.30
CA PRO A 116 9.10 -4.65 15.24
C PRO A 116 9.90 -4.67 13.93
N ASN A 117 9.56 -3.85 12.92
CA ASN A 117 10.14 -3.95 11.60
C ASN A 117 10.40 -2.55 11.01
N PHE A 118 11.65 -2.24 10.68
CA PHE A 118 12.00 -1.00 9.98
C PHE A 118 11.66 -1.11 8.49
N PRO A 119 11.31 0.01 7.82
CA PRO A 119 11.11 0.02 6.39
C PRO A 119 12.41 -0.33 5.64
N LEU A 120 12.29 -1.24 4.66
CA LEU A 120 13.29 -1.60 3.68
C LEU A 120 13.26 -0.61 2.50
N PRO A 121 14.38 -0.45 1.77
CA PRO A 121 14.39 0.24 0.50
C PRO A 121 13.33 -0.34 -0.45
N VAL A 122 12.57 0.52 -1.12
CA VAL A 122 11.48 0.20 -2.08
C VAL A 122 11.89 -0.87 -3.12
N ARG A 123 13.21 -1.04 -3.36
CA ARG A 123 13.84 -2.11 -4.16
C ARG A 123 13.34 -3.54 -3.86
N ALA A 124 12.83 -3.83 -2.66
CA ALA A 124 12.41 -5.19 -2.26
C ALA A 124 10.91 -5.49 -2.46
N CYS A 125 10.09 -4.49 -2.82
CA CYS A 125 8.67 -4.49 -2.47
C CYS A 125 7.69 -4.79 -3.60
N LEU A 126 8.12 -4.62 -4.85
CA LEU A 126 7.23 -4.73 -6.01
C LEU A 126 6.55 -6.11 -6.20
N PRO A 127 7.15 -7.25 -5.82
CA PRO A 127 6.48 -8.56 -5.92
C PRO A 127 5.49 -8.87 -4.78
N SER A 128 5.75 -8.40 -3.56
CA SER A 128 5.04 -8.82 -2.33
C SER A 128 3.78 -8.02 -2.02
N PHE A 129 3.67 -6.80 -2.57
CA PHE A 129 2.48 -5.94 -2.42
C PHE A 129 1.18 -6.58 -2.93
N ALA A 130 1.27 -7.43 -3.96
CA ALA A 130 0.10 -8.00 -4.64
C ALA A 130 -0.52 -9.21 -3.93
N SER A 131 0.28 -9.97 -3.19
CA SER A 131 -0.11 -11.27 -2.66
C SER A 131 -0.65 -11.21 -1.23
N TYR A 132 -0.19 -10.27 -0.40
CA TYR A 132 -0.54 -10.22 1.02
C TYR A 132 -1.68 -9.26 1.37
N GLY A 133 -1.93 -8.20 0.58
CA GLY A 133 -2.97 -7.21 0.89
C GLY A 133 -4.38 -7.62 0.46
N SER A 134 -4.51 -8.51 -0.53
CA SER A 134 -5.78 -8.69 -1.26
C SER A 134 -6.45 -10.07 -1.06
N LEU A 135 -5.71 -11.17 -0.90
CA LEU A 135 -6.34 -12.50 -1.06
C LEU A 135 -7.17 -13.00 0.16
N ASP A 136 -6.67 -12.86 1.39
CA ASP A 136 -7.35 -13.50 2.54
C ASP A 136 -8.57 -12.73 3.07
N ARG A 137 -8.64 -11.40 2.89
CA ARG A 137 -9.86 -10.64 3.20
C ARG A 137 -10.91 -10.73 2.10
N HIS A 138 -10.52 -10.92 0.83
CA HIS A 138 -11.48 -11.02 -0.28
C HIS A 138 -12.30 -12.32 -0.22
N GLN A 139 -11.80 -13.40 0.40
CA GLN A 139 -12.61 -14.59 0.67
C GLN A 139 -13.78 -14.36 1.65
N ARG A 140 -13.84 -13.21 2.36
CA ARG A 140 -15.01 -12.85 3.19
C ARG A 140 -16.19 -12.32 2.38
N THR A 141 -16.04 -11.99 1.09
CA THR A 141 -17.08 -11.29 0.30
C THR A 141 -18.37 -12.09 0.06
N VAL A 142 -18.31 -13.43 -0.05
CA VAL A 142 -19.53 -14.25 -0.21
C VAL A 142 -20.27 -14.48 1.12
N THR A 143 -19.54 -14.47 2.24
CA THR A 143 -20.12 -14.45 3.60
C THR A 143 -20.48 -13.03 4.07
N GLY A 144 -19.95 -12.01 3.41
CA GLY A 144 -20.00 -10.61 3.81
C GLY A 144 -21.34 -9.94 3.56
N GLU A 145 -22.12 -10.34 2.55
CA GLU A 145 -23.45 -9.74 2.32
C GLU A 145 -24.42 -10.04 3.47
N ARG A 146 -24.40 -11.27 4.01
CA ARG A 146 -25.20 -11.60 5.21
C ARG A 146 -24.66 -10.91 6.46
N ASP A 147 -23.35 -10.90 6.66
CA ASP A 147 -22.72 -10.21 7.79
C ASP A 147 -22.99 -8.69 7.76
N MET A 148 -22.95 -8.08 6.58
CA MET A 148 -23.31 -6.68 6.34
C MET A 148 -24.78 -6.40 6.61
N LEU A 149 -25.68 -7.23 6.10
CA LEU A 149 -27.11 -7.08 6.38
C LEU A 149 -27.41 -7.31 7.87
N ASP A 150 -26.71 -8.23 8.53
CA ASP A 150 -26.83 -8.45 9.97
C ASP A 150 -26.23 -7.29 10.78
N ARG A 151 -25.16 -6.66 10.29
CA ARG A 151 -24.63 -5.40 10.83
C ARG A 151 -25.58 -4.23 10.63
N LEU A 152 -26.19 -4.09 9.46
CA LEU A 152 -27.23 -3.09 9.19
C LEU A 152 -28.48 -3.35 10.04
N ARG A 153 -28.83 -4.62 10.29
CA ARG A 153 -29.88 -5.01 11.25
C ARG A 153 -29.52 -4.61 12.67
N PHE A 154 -28.26 -4.70 13.07
CA PHE A 154 -27.78 -4.29 14.40
C PHE A 154 -28.00 -2.78 14.64
N PHE A 155 -27.96 -1.96 13.60
CA PHE A 155 -28.20 -0.52 13.71
C PHE A 155 -29.69 -0.12 13.84
N ASP A 156 -30.62 -1.07 13.98
CA ASP A 156 -32.08 -0.85 13.87
C ASP A 156 -32.46 -0.12 12.56
N ALA A 157 -31.56 -0.09 11.57
CA ALA A 157 -31.68 0.67 10.33
C ALA A 157 -32.78 0.14 9.39
N GLN A 158 -33.33 -1.05 9.69
CA GLN A 158 -34.53 -1.56 9.03
C GLN A 158 -35.81 -0.86 9.48
N LYS A 159 -35.81 -0.20 10.65
CA LYS A 159 -36.97 0.50 11.21
C LYS A 159 -36.85 2.02 11.09
N THR A 160 -35.63 2.52 10.93
CA THR A 160 -35.35 3.95 10.75
C THR A 160 -35.13 4.26 9.28
N ASP A 161 -35.53 5.46 8.86
CA ASP A 161 -35.22 5.96 7.54
C ASP A 161 -33.70 6.03 7.36
N PHE A 162 -33.15 5.29 6.39
CA PHE A 162 -31.72 5.25 6.13
C PHE A 162 -31.18 6.65 5.80
N ALA A 163 -32.03 7.58 5.34
CA ALA A 163 -31.62 8.95 5.11
C ALA A 163 -31.08 9.66 6.37
N SER A 164 -31.57 9.25 7.54
CA SER A 164 -31.16 9.77 8.85
C SER A 164 -29.95 9.06 9.46
N VAL A 165 -29.56 7.90 8.92
CA VAL A 165 -28.46 7.09 9.46
C VAL A 165 -27.14 7.84 9.31
N SER A 166 -26.42 7.98 10.43
CA SER A 166 -25.13 8.66 10.44
C SER A 166 -24.02 7.75 9.91
N LEU A 167 -23.34 8.21 8.88
CA LEU A 167 -22.12 7.64 8.33
C LEU A 167 -20.92 8.45 8.81
N GLN A 168 -19.80 7.78 9.01
CA GLN A 168 -18.51 8.38 9.34
C GLN A 168 -17.47 7.90 8.32
N VAL A 169 -17.15 8.75 7.35
CA VAL A 169 -16.16 8.46 6.31
C VAL A 169 -14.75 8.74 6.84
N VAL A 170 -13.83 7.80 6.68
CA VAL A 170 -12.42 7.95 7.06
C VAL A 170 -11.55 7.92 5.82
N ALA A 171 -10.67 8.93 5.68
CA ALA A 171 -9.67 9.03 4.62
C ALA A 171 -8.29 9.30 5.23
N VAL A 172 -7.25 8.73 4.60
CA VAL A 172 -5.86 8.85 5.06
C VAL A 172 -4.99 9.29 3.89
N PHE A 173 -4.14 10.28 4.12
CA PHE A 173 -3.15 10.74 3.17
C PHE A 173 -1.75 10.49 3.75
N PRO A 174 -0.91 9.62 3.16
CA PRO A 174 0.37 9.24 3.74
C PRO A 174 1.52 10.14 3.29
N TYR A 175 2.52 10.36 4.15
CA TYR A 175 3.84 10.85 3.70
C TYR A 175 4.60 9.77 2.94
N THR A 176 4.50 8.53 3.42
CA THR A 176 5.22 7.38 2.85
C THR A 176 4.46 6.09 3.09
N VAL A 177 4.63 5.17 2.15
CA VAL A 177 4.25 3.77 2.26
C VAL A 177 5.49 2.94 1.95
N ALA A 178 5.92 2.11 2.89
CA ALA A 178 7.11 1.29 2.76
C ALA A 178 6.81 -0.15 3.15
N LEU A 179 7.66 -1.11 2.75
CA LEU A 179 7.61 -2.45 3.34
C LEU A 179 8.62 -2.56 4.45
N SER A 180 8.23 -3.25 5.49
CA SER A 180 9.08 -3.61 6.59
C SER A 180 10.06 -4.75 6.21
N THR A 181 11.05 -5.01 7.06
CA THR A 181 11.93 -6.18 6.95
C THR A 181 11.21 -7.53 6.96
N SER A 182 10.02 -7.60 7.57
CA SER A 182 9.18 -8.81 7.58
C SER A 182 8.24 -8.89 6.37
N GLY A 183 8.26 -7.90 5.47
CA GLY A 183 7.36 -7.81 4.33
C GLY A 183 5.99 -7.17 4.64
N GLU A 184 5.80 -6.67 5.86
CA GLU A 184 4.58 -5.96 6.24
C GLU A 184 4.55 -4.56 5.62
N VAL A 185 3.37 -4.09 5.20
CA VAL A 185 3.20 -2.71 4.75
C VAL A 185 3.18 -1.78 5.96
N LEU A 186 4.03 -0.76 5.91
CA LEU A 186 4.12 0.32 6.88
C LEU A 186 3.63 1.61 6.22
N VAL A 187 2.84 2.38 6.97
CA VAL A 187 2.28 3.65 6.50
C VAL A 187 2.57 4.70 7.55
N TYR A 188 3.13 5.84 7.14
CA TYR A 188 3.19 7.02 7.98
C TYR A 188 2.16 8.03 7.47
N PRO A 189 1.03 8.24 8.17
CA PRO A 189 0.01 9.18 7.75
C PRO A 189 0.51 10.63 7.89
N ALA A 190 0.29 11.43 6.85
CA ALA A 190 0.51 12.88 6.85
C ALA A 190 -0.75 13.63 7.28
N GLU A 191 -1.91 13.13 6.89
CA GLU A 191 -3.20 13.64 7.28
C GLU A 191 -4.17 12.48 7.51
N ILE A 192 -5.07 12.65 8.47
CA ILE A 192 -6.28 11.84 8.56
C ILE A 192 -7.50 12.75 8.60
N ALA A 193 -8.50 12.41 7.80
CA ALA A 193 -9.76 13.10 7.72
C ALA A 193 -10.91 12.15 8.09
N VAL A 194 -11.84 12.67 8.89
CA VAL A 194 -13.08 12.02 9.29
C VAL A 194 -14.24 12.95 8.96
N THR A 195 -15.14 12.52 8.10
CA THR A 195 -16.31 13.29 7.69
C THR A 195 -17.58 12.56 8.10
N HIS A 196 -18.42 13.24 8.88
CA HIS A 196 -19.74 12.74 9.24
C HIS A 196 -20.75 13.16 8.19
N TYR A 197 -21.55 12.20 7.74
CA TYR A 197 -22.47 12.37 6.63
C TYR A 197 -23.79 11.64 6.91
N ASN A 198 -24.92 12.17 6.47
CA ASN A 198 -26.15 11.40 6.27
C ASN A 198 -26.83 11.87 4.98
N LEU A 199 -27.73 11.07 4.41
CA LEU A 199 -28.32 11.42 3.11
C LEU A 199 -29.28 12.60 3.21
N GLU A 200 -29.92 12.80 4.37
CA GLU A 200 -30.87 13.89 4.59
C GLU A 200 -30.18 15.27 4.60
N ASN A 201 -29.05 15.40 5.29
CA ASN A 201 -28.39 16.70 5.52
C ASN A 201 -27.05 16.83 4.77
N GLY A 202 -26.59 15.78 4.10
CA GLY A 202 -25.26 15.73 3.52
C GLY A 202 -24.17 15.70 4.59
N VAL A 203 -23.11 16.50 4.41
CA VAL A 203 -22.01 16.60 5.38
C VAL A 203 -22.48 17.37 6.61
N THR A 204 -22.45 16.69 7.77
CA THR A 204 -22.89 17.25 9.06
C THR A 204 -21.75 17.77 9.90
N ALA A 205 -20.57 17.14 9.80
CA ALA A 205 -19.35 17.59 10.46
C ALA A 205 -18.13 17.07 9.70
N SER A 206 -17.01 17.77 9.80
CA SER A 206 -15.73 17.29 9.28
C SER A 206 -14.62 17.59 10.29
N PHE A 207 -13.68 16.65 10.37
CA PHE A 207 -12.48 16.73 11.16
C PHE A 207 -11.31 16.32 10.28
N SER A 208 -10.30 17.17 10.18
CA SER A 208 -9.03 16.82 9.54
C SER A 208 -7.88 17.25 10.46
N LYS A 209 -6.84 16.41 10.52
CA LYS A 209 -5.60 16.75 11.21
C LYS A 209 -4.38 16.33 10.43
N LEU A 210 -3.53 17.32 10.18
CA LEU A 210 -2.14 17.13 9.82
C LEU A 210 -1.36 16.51 10.97
N ILE A 211 -0.45 15.62 10.62
CA ILE A 211 0.34 14.81 11.53
C ILE A 211 1.81 15.22 11.35
N ASN A 212 2.46 15.56 12.46
CA ASN A 212 3.87 15.88 12.46
C ASN A 212 4.67 14.69 11.96
N PHE A 213 5.50 14.91 10.93
CA PHE A 213 6.39 13.90 10.44
C PHE A 213 7.62 13.77 11.35
N TYR A 214 7.75 12.63 12.01
CA TYR A 214 8.91 12.29 12.83
C TYR A 214 9.64 11.10 12.20
N PRO A 215 10.61 11.36 11.30
CA PRO A 215 11.33 10.30 10.59
C PRO A 215 11.94 9.24 11.51
N LYS A 216 12.35 9.62 12.73
CA LYS A 216 12.91 8.67 13.71
C LYS A 216 11.88 7.66 14.24
N LEU A 217 10.60 8.00 14.29
CA LEU A 217 9.55 7.07 14.70
C LEU A 217 9.30 6.00 13.63
N PHE A 218 9.51 6.34 12.35
CA PHE A 218 9.26 5.44 11.23
C PHE A 218 10.52 4.67 10.78
N TYR A 219 11.60 5.39 10.50
CA TYR A 219 12.84 4.86 9.95
C TYR A 219 13.91 4.60 11.03
N GLY A 220 13.70 5.05 12.27
CA GLY A 220 14.67 4.93 13.36
C GLY A 220 15.79 5.96 13.34
N THR A 221 16.37 6.26 12.17
CA THR A 221 17.54 7.16 12.05
C THR A 221 17.26 8.48 11.33
N GLY A 222 16.19 8.57 10.54
CA GLY A 222 15.93 9.68 9.62
C GLY A 222 15.36 9.18 8.30
N VAL A 223 14.88 10.09 7.43
CA VAL A 223 14.41 9.69 6.09
C VAL A 223 15.61 9.19 5.29
N PRO A 224 15.57 7.97 4.76
CA PRO A 224 16.66 7.45 3.96
C PRO A 224 16.64 8.08 2.56
N PRO A 225 17.79 8.20 1.88
CA PRO A 225 17.87 8.85 0.57
C PRO A 225 16.93 8.26 -0.49
N TRP A 226 16.59 6.97 -0.37
CA TRP A 226 15.72 6.29 -1.33
C TRP A 226 14.23 6.62 -1.18
N ASP A 227 13.79 7.23 -0.07
CA ASP A 227 12.40 7.66 0.15
C ASP A 227 12.25 9.18 0.22
N GLN A 228 13.36 9.91 0.10
CA GLN A 228 13.36 11.34 0.33
C GLN A 228 12.47 12.08 -0.68
N ASP A 229 12.64 11.79 -1.98
CA ASP A 229 11.85 12.41 -3.05
C ASP A 229 10.36 12.08 -2.92
N ASN A 230 10.03 10.86 -2.51
CA ASN A 230 8.63 10.44 -2.32
C ASN A 230 8.00 11.18 -1.13
N VAL A 231 8.67 11.22 0.02
CA VAL A 231 8.20 11.96 1.19
C VAL A 231 8.07 13.46 0.87
N GLU A 232 9.03 14.05 0.18
CA GLU A 232 9.00 15.46 -0.24
C GLU A 232 7.85 15.72 -1.24
N SER A 233 7.63 14.83 -2.20
CA SER A 233 6.53 14.92 -3.16
C SER A 233 5.17 14.84 -2.47
N GLN A 234 4.97 13.88 -1.57
CA GLN A 234 3.71 13.73 -0.84
C GLN A 234 3.44 14.90 0.11
N ALA A 235 4.48 15.38 0.81
CA ALA A 235 4.37 16.57 1.64
C ALA A 235 4.00 17.80 0.80
N THR A 236 4.61 17.97 -0.38
CA THR A 236 4.30 19.07 -1.30
C THR A 236 2.85 18.98 -1.82
N SER A 237 2.34 17.79 -2.16
CA SER A 237 0.95 17.64 -2.60
C SER A 237 -0.09 17.97 -1.53
N LEU A 238 0.31 17.93 -0.26
CA LEU A 238 -0.53 18.28 0.89
C LEU A 238 -0.27 19.70 1.41
N ASP A 239 0.57 20.49 0.72
CA ASP A 239 1.03 21.81 1.17
C ASP A 239 1.66 21.79 2.58
N VAL A 240 2.39 20.72 2.90
CA VAL A 240 3.04 20.52 4.19
C VAL A 240 4.55 20.75 4.08
N SER A 241 5.09 21.64 4.92
CA SER A 241 6.54 21.88 5.00
C SER A 241 7.21 20.83 5.88
N LEU A 242 8.20 20.11 5.34
CA LEU A 242 9.03 19.18 6.13
C LEU A 242 10.13 19.88 6.95
N LYS A 243 10.35 21.19 6.75
CA LYS A 243 11.40 21.95 7.44
C LYS A 243 11.02 22.31 8.87
N GLU A 244 9.72 22.46 9.11
CA GLU A 244 9.16 22.84 10.40
C GLU A 244 8.12 21.80 10.80
N PRO A 245 8.04 21.40 12.09
CA PRO A 245 6.98 20.50 12.53
C PRO A 245 5.61 21.12 12.28
N GLN A 246 4.83 20.55 11.36
CA GLN A 246 3.45 20.94 11.08
C GLN A 246 2.48 19.83 11.48
N GLY A 247 1.47 20.20 12.27
CA GLY A 247 0.44 19.29 12.76
C GLY A 247 0.62 18.89 14.22
N VAL A 248 0.00 17.77 14.59
CA VAL A 248 0.01 17.20 15.95
C VAL A 248 0.80 15.89 15.98
N SER A 249 1.22 15.43 17.16
CA SER A 249 1.92 14.15 17.26
C SER A 249 1.01 12.98 16.86
N PRO A 250 1.56 11.88 16.29
CA PRO A 250 0.78 10.68 15.96
C PRO A 250 -0.12 10.18 17.11
N SER A 251 0.41 10.15 18.33
CA SER A 251 -0.32 9.73 19.53
C SER A 251 -1.50 10.65 19.86
N GLU A 252 -1.33 11.96 19.64
CA GLU A 252 -2.37 12.96 19.86
C GLU A 252 -3.46 12.88 18.80
N VAL A 253 -3.10 12.59 17.54
CA VAL A 253 -4.08 12.31 16.47
C VAL A 253 -4.93 11.11 16.84
N TRP A 254 -4.32 10.03 17.34
CA TRP A 254 -5.06 8.86 17.81
C TRP A 254 -6.08 9.22 18.90
N ARG A 255 -5.65 9.96 19.92
CA ARG A 255 -6.53 10.44 21.00
C ARG A 255 -7.70 11.26 20.45
N LEU A 256 -7.41 12.22 19.57
CA LEU A 256 -8.45 13.06 18.95
C LEU A 256 -9.43 12.24 18.10
N LEU A 257 -8.95 11.24 17.35
CA LEU A 257 -9.82 10.34 16.59
C LEU A 257 -10.76 9.56 17.51
N MET A 258 -10.26 9.03 18.62
CA MET A 258 -11.09 8.27 19.57
C MET A 258 -12.12 9.17 20.27
N GLU A 259 -11.77 10.42 20.55
CA GLU A 259 -12.69 11.41 21.13
C GLU A 259 -13.80 11.84 20.15
N ARG A 260 -13.49 11.87 18.85
CA ARG A 260 -14.42 12.28 17.80
C ARG A 260 -15.22 11.12 17.20
N ARG A 261 -14.81 9.88 17.45
CA ARG A 261 -15.51 8.68 16.96
C ARG A 261 -16.94 8.67 17.48
N ASN A 262 -17.90 8.59 16.56
CA ASN A 262 -19.29 8.34 16.92
C ASN A 262 -19.58 6.83 16.86
N TYR A 263 -19.69 6.20 18.03
CA TYR A 263 -19.97 4.76 18.15
C TYR A 263 -21.33 4.33 17.57
N ARG A 264 -22.23 5.27 17.30
CA ARG A 264 -23.53 5.01 16.65
C ARG A 264 -23.49 5.17 15.14
N SER A 265 -22.40 5.72 14.60
CA SER A 265 -22.23 5.89 13.15
C SER A 265 -21.63 4.66 12.51
N ILE A 266 -22.02 4.38 11.27
CA ILE A 266 -21.34 3.36 10.44
C ILE A 266 -20.05 3.98 9.92
N THR A 267 -18.90 3.41 10.30
CA THR A 267 -17.61 3.89 9.81
C THR A 267 -17.31 3.29 8.45
N ILE A 268 -17.05 4.13 7.46
CA ILE A 268 -16.79 3.72 6.09
C ILE A 268 -15.48 4.27 5.52
N CYS A 269 -14.88 3.53 4.58
CA CYS A 269 -13.73 3.97 3.79
C CYS A 269 -13.84 3.43 2.36
N ASP A 270 -13.01 3.90 1.43
CA ASP A 270 -12.95 3.33 0.09
C ASP A 270 -12.33 1.92 0.12
N GLU A 271 -12.86 0.99 -0.68
CA GLU A 271 -12.33 -0.38 -0.81
C GLU A 271 -10.85 -0.41 -1.20
N ASN A 272 -10.39 0.54 -2.04
CA ASN A 272 -8.99 0.60 -2.47
C ASN A 272 -8.06 1.12 -1.36
N ASP A 273 -8.61 1.84 -0.38
CA ASP A 273 -7.87 2.48 0.70
C ASP A 273 -7.98 1.74 2.04
N ILE A 274 -8.81 0.70 2.16
CA ILE A 274 -9.02 -0.01 3.43
C ILE A 274 -7.71 -0.53 4.06
N TRP A 275 -6.75 -0.97 3.25
CA TRP A 275 -5.44 -1.42 3.74
C TRP A 275 -4.57 -0.24 4.20
N LEU A 276 -4.68 0.91 3.52
CA LEU A 276 -3.97 2.13 3.87
C LEU A 276 -4.49 2.68 5.21
N VAL A 277 -5.83 2.73 5.35
CA VAL A 277 -6.53 3.08 6.59
C VAL A 277 -6.12 2.15 7.73
N ASP A 278 -6.15 0.83 7.51
CA ASP A 278 -5.75 -0.17 8.53
C ASP A 278 -4.33 0.09 9.04
N ARG A 279 -3.36 0.22 8.12
CA ARG A 279 -1.95 0.40 8.49
C ARG A 279 -1.66 1.76 9.11
N ALA A 280 -2.32 2.82 8.66
CA ALA A 280 -2.21 4.13 9.28
C ALA A 280 -2.80 4.15 10.70
N LEU A 281 -4.01 3.61 10.88
CA LEU A 281 -4.62 3.53 12.21
C LEU A 281 -3.80 2.65 13.16
N HIS A 282 -3.25 1.53 12.66
CA HIS A 282 -2.33 0.70 13.42
C HIS A 282 -1.09 1.48 13.87
N PHE A 283 -0.47 2.25 12.97
CA PHE A 283 0.67 3.10 13.30
C PHE A 283 0.31 4.11 14.40
N LEU A 284 -0.81 4.82 14.26
CA LEU A 284 -1.27 5.79 15.25
C LEU A 284 -1.51 5.13 16.62
N ALA A 285 -2.20 3.99 16.65
CA ALA A 285 -2.43 3.21 17.86
C ALA A 285 -1.12 2.77 18.53
N CYS A 286 -0.14 2.26 17.76
CA CYS A 286 1.19 1.92 18.29
C CYS A 286 1.87 3.11 18.97
N THR A 287 1.71 4.32 18.44
CA THR A 287 2.32 5.52 19.06
C THR A 287 1.59 6.00 20.32
N ALA A 288 0.32 5.59 20.50
CA ALA A 288 -0.48 5.96 21.65
C ALA A 288 -0.32 4.99 22.83
N GLY A 289 -0.10 3.69 22.58
CA GLY A 289 0.11 2.68 23.61
C GLY A 289 -0.14 1.27 23.11
N HIS A 290 0.31 0.25 23.85
CA HIS A 290 0.08 -1.15 23.45
C HIS A 290 -1.39 -1.56 23.64
N GLU A 291 -2.04 -1.03 24.66
CA GLU A 291 -3.45 -1.16 24.96
C GLU A 291 -4.36 -0.66 23.84
N GLU A 292 -3.93 0.37 23.12
CA GLU A 292 -4.67 0.96 22.00
C GLU A 292 -4.76 0.04 20.78
N LEU A 293 -3.91 -0.99 20.69
CA LEU A 293 -3.99 -1.99 19.64
C LEU A 293 -5.25 -2.85 19.73
N ALA A 294 -5.84 -2.99 20.93
CA ALA A 294 -7.13 -3.65 21.06
C ALA A 294 -8.26 -2.80 20.47
N VAL A 295 -8.21 -1.49 20.70
CA VAL A 295 -9.17 -0.51 20.17
C VAL A 295 -9.06 -0.40 18.66
N HIS A 296 -7.83 -0.39 18.11
CA HIS A 296 -7.58 -0.48 16.67
C HIS A 296 -8.25 -1.69 16.03
N ARG A 297 -8.06 -2.89 16.60
CA ARG A 297 -8.69 -4.11 16.07
C ARG A 297 -10.21 -4.02 16.06
N GLU A 298 -10.81 -3.56 17.15
CA GLU A 298 -12.26 -3.36 17.24
C GLU A 298 -12.77 -2.37 16.18
N LEU A 299 -12.06 -1.24 16.02
CA LEU A 299 -12.40 -0.24 15.01
C LEU A 299 -12.31 -0.81 13.60
N MET A 300 -11.22 -1.52 13.27
CA MET A 300 -11.03 -2.12 11.96
C MET A 300 -12.06 -3.20 11.66
N ASP A 301 -12.45 -3.99 12.66
CA ASP A 301 -13.52 -4.94 12.49
C ASP A 301 -14.83 -4.21 12.16
N ALA A 302 -15.11 -3.05 12.78
CA ALA A 302 -16.33 -2.28 12.55
C ALA A 302 -16.37 -1.48 11.24
N ILE A 303 -15.22 -1.22 10.59
CA ILE A 303 -15.17 -0.48 9.32
C ILE A 303 -15.77 -1.32 8.18
N VAL A 304 -16.55 -0.64 7.34
CA VAL A 304 -17.19 -1.18 6.14
C VAL A 304 -16.67 -0.42 4.91
N THR A 305 -16.58 -1.05 3.75
CA THR A 305 -16.22 -0.32 2.52
C THR A 305 -17.43 0.42 1.96
N ALA A 306 -17.22 1.59 1.33
CA ALA A 306 -18.29 2.33 0.67
C ALA A 306 -18.99 1.47 -0.40
N GLN A 307 -18.21 0.66 -1.13
CA GLN A 307 -18.66 -0.27 -2.15
C GLN A 307 -19.58 -1.35 -1.57
N ASP A 308 -19.20 -1.98 -0.46
CA ASP A 308 -20.03 -2.98 0.22
C ASP A 308 -21.33 -2.35 0.74
N LEU A 309 -21.25 -1.14 1.31
CA LEU A 309 -22.43 -0.42 1.80
C LEU A 309 -23.42 -0.14 0.67
N ILE A 310 -22.95 0.38 -0.47
CA ILE A 310 -23.80 0.67 -1.63
C ILE A 310 -24.42 -0.62 -2.18
N ALA A 311 -23.64 -1.71 -2.29
CA ALA A 311 -24.15 -3.00 -2.74
C ALA A 311 -25.24 -3.53 -1.79
N ALA A 312 -25.05 -3.41 -0.48
CA ALA A 312 -26.04 -3.81 0.52
C ALA A 312 -27.33 -2.97 0.42
N LEU A 313 -27.21 -1.65 0.23
CA LEU A 313 -28.36 -0.75 0.05
C LEU A 313 -29.12 -1.03 -1.24
N ALA A 314 -28.41 -1.28 -2.35
CA ALA A 314 -29.04 -1.67 -3.62
C ALA A 314 -29.80 -3.00 -3.48
N SER A 315 -29.16 -4.03 -2.87
CA SER A 315 -29.78 -5.33 -2.59
C SER A 315 -31.00 -5.21 -1.68
N HIS A 316 -30.98 -4.30 -0.70
CA HIS A 316 -32.13 -4.02 0.15
C HIS A 316 -33.26 -3.34 -0.64
N HIS A 317 -32.94 -2.33 -1.44
CA HIS A 317 -33.92 -1.63 -2.27
C HIS A 317 -34.62 -2.61 -3.23
N ASP A 318 -33.87 -3.49 -3.92
CA ASP A 318 -34.44 -4.51 -4.83
C ASP A 318 -35.44 -5.45 -4.14
N ARG A 319 -35.29 -5.68 -2.83
CA ARG A 319 -36.20 -6.55 -2.06
C ARG A 319 -37.47 -5.84 -1.61
N VAL A 320 -37.39 -4.51 -1.43
CA VAL A 320 -38.48 -3.69 -0.89
C VAL A 320 -39.30 -3.05 -2.00
N SER A 321 -38.62 -2.50 -3.01
CA SER A 321 -39.21 -1.98 -4.23
C SER A 321 -39.18 -3.08 -5.27
N GLU A 322 -40.32 -3.49 -5.82
CA GLU A 322 -40.39 -4.49 -6.90
C GLU A 322 -39.67 -4.05 -8.20
N ASP A 323 -39.04 -2.87 -8.20
CA ASP A 323 -38.19 -2.34 -9.26
C ASP A 323 -36.74 -2.83 -9.14
N SER A 324 -36.23 -3.49 -10.20
CA SER A 324 -34.85 -4.01 -10.21
C SER A 324 -33.82 -2.90 -10.37
N VAL A 325 -33.30 -2.37 -9.27
CA VAL A 325 -32.12 -1.50 -9.18
C VAL A 325 -30.84 -2.21 -9.63
N GLN A 326 -30.81 -3.55 -9.63
CA GLN A 326 -29.68 -4.33 -10.20
C GLN A 326 -29.31 -3.97 -11.63
N LYS A 327 -30.24 -3.44 -12.43
CA LYS A 327 -29.94 -2.97 -13.80
C LYS A 327 -29.16 -1.65 -13.83
N ILE A 328 -29.20 -0.88 -12.75
CA ILE A 328 -28.67 0.49 -12.69
C ILE A 328 -27.35 0.53 -11.89
N LEU A 329 -27.27 -0.16 -10.74
CA LEU A 329 -26.14 -0.10 -9.81
C LEU A 329 -25.30 -1.39 -9.80
N THR A 330 -24.70 -1.75 -10.95
CA THR A 330 -23.70 -2.82 -10.97
C THR A 330 -22.43 -2.40 -10.23
N ARG A 331 -21.68 -3.36 -9.67
CA ARG A 331 -20.40 -3.08 -8.99
C ARG A 331 -19.42 -2.35 -9.91
N GLU A 332 -19.41 -2.70 -11.19
CA GLU A 332 -18.59 -2.02 -12.21
C GLU A 332 -18.99 -0.55 -12.37
N ARG A 333 -20.29 -0.23 -12.34
CA ARG A 333 -20.77 1.16 -12.42
C ARG A 333 -20.46 1.95 -11.17
N ILE A 334 -20.65 1.36 -9.99
CA ILE A 334 -20.25 1.99 -8.72
C ILE A 334 -18.77 2.34 -8.79
N ASN A 335 -17.91 1.37 -9.14
CA ASN A 335 -16.48 1.61 -9.29
C ASN A 335 -16.13 2.64 -10.37
N GLN A 336 -16.97 2.81 -11.41
CA GLN A 336 -16.77 3.87 -12.41
C GLN A 336 -17.09 5.25 -11.84
N GLU A 337 -18.22 5.42 -11.14
CA GLU A 337 -18.61 6.70 -10.53
C GLU A 337 -17.54 7.20 -9.53
N PHE A 338 -17.02 6.30 -8.69
CA PHE A 338 -15.95 6.64 -7.74
C PHE A 338 -14.61 6.96 -8.40
N LYS A 339 -14.37 6.53 -9.65
CA LYS A 339 -13.16 6.90 -10.40
C LYS A 339 -13.22 8.31 -10.99
N VAL A 340 -14.41 8.84 -11.26
CA VAL A 340 -14.58 10.14 -11.92
C VAL A 340 -14.41 11.29 -10.93
N GLY A 341 -14.74 11.09 -9.65
CA GLY A 341 -14.65 12.14 -8.63
C GLY A 341 -13.25 12.51 -8.12
N LEU A 342 -12.21 11.74 -8.46
CA LEU A 342 -10.83 11.93 -7.96
C LEU A 342 -9.96 12.86 -8.85
N PHE A 343 -10.47 13.35 -9.98
CA PHE A 343 -9.72 14.19 -10.93
C PHE A 343 -10.20 15.64 -11.06
N GLU A 344 -11.20 16.08 -10.29
CA GLU A 344 -11.77 17.45 -10.40
C GLU A 344 -11.85 18.23 -9.07
N ILE A 345 -10.95 17.99 -8.12
CA ILE A 345 -10.78 18.87 -6.93
C ILE A 345 -9.38 19.47 -6.91
#